data_AF-A0AA40AHZ2-F1
#
_entry.id   AF-A0AA40AHZ2-F1
#
_cell.length_a   1.000
_cell.length_b   1.000
_cell.length_c   1.000
_cell.angle_alpha   90.00
_cell.angle_beta   90.00
_cell.angle_gamma   90.00
#
_symmetry.space_group_name_H-M   'P 1'
#
loop_
_entity.id
_entity.type
_entity.pdbx_description
1 polymer ?
#
loop_
_entity_poly.entity_id
_entity_poly.type
_entity_poly.pdbx_seq_one_letter_code
_entity_poly.pdbx_strand_id
1 'polypeptide(L)'
;MEEQYPLFTLARNTFLWLSDQVNKIPKEKTNTKLSSLGGWLRIFAKKSLEISDAGKRRIEHAPSLEDILLQLETALSSLPLPDSGAKHAAKHNTTSAFSTRRLPVTPILDNIALARREAENDGQEGKQRLSALEDLAPSALSEANIDFDAIFLAFGYCSKISYEDHLELKETPVPDPSSEHRGLDSELDQFEQAALSPTSRPRSPTQVTIDETPIPAVMEPDAWLKGMTMLSLTLQNKAKSVPNVIPWKIAILDTGYDESVPAFAPPGRSSRIKEWKDLVGGSSHPVDTDGHGTHLLALLLQLRCPADIYVARVAENSRILGEPAKSAIAEAIRIAAKEWKVDFVSLPFGFSYPVEAIRNAIADAVYSKGGAITFFAAANNKGFNSNEMFPASLGAPVISVRATNRYGAFELKYNPPLCSDEAVFGTLGVDVVSDWPGKGVARSMSGCSIATIIATAIAVMLLEYAVANPKDFTSEDLRLMRTRRGVFEMFKEIGIHAGDRRYYVAPFIFFKLSEDVQTARLVSALARHPERR
;
A
#
# COMPACT_ATOMS: atom_id res chain seq x y z
N MET A 1 2.63 18.14 37.02
CA MET A 1 3.06 17.37 35.82
C MET A 1 1.99 17.32 34.72
N GLU A 2 0.72 17.66 34.98
CA GLU A 2 -0.36 17.56 33.98
C GLU A 2 -0.40 18.68 32.91
N GLU A 3 0.40 19.74 33.03
CA GLU A 3 0.32 20.87 32.07
C GLU A 3 1.31 20.81 30.91
N GLN A 4 2.26 19.88 30.90
CA GLN A 4 3.34 19.89 29.89
C GLN A 4 2.99 19.15 28.59
N TYR A 5 2.02 18.23 28.62
CA TYR A 5 1.62 17.37 27.49
C TYR A 5 0.11 17.13 27.46
N PRO A 6 -0.70 18.14 27.06
CA PRO A 6 -2.16 18.08 27.17
C PRO A 6 -2.81 16.96 26.33
N LEU A 7 -2.39 16.74 25.08
CA LEU A 7 -2.96 15.71 24.21
C LEU A 7 -2.57 14.30 24.65
N PHE A 8 -1.30 14.09 25.02
CA PHE A 8 -0.84 12.83 25.58
C PHE A 8 -1.58 12.48 26.88
N THR A 9 -1.78 13.47 27.75
CA THR A 9 -2.51 13.29 29.00
C THR A 9 -3.99 13.00 28.76
N LEU A 10 -4.62 13.72 27.83
CA LEU A 10 -5.99 13.46 27.40
C LEU A 10 -6.16 12.04 26.85
N ALA A 11 -5.27 11.60 25.96
CA ALA A 11 -5.30 10.27 25.37
C ALA A 11 -5.11 9.17 26.42
N ARG A 12 -4.08 9.29 27.27
CA ARG A 12 -3.81 8.34 28.36
C ARG A 12 -5.02 8.20 29.30
N ASN A 13 -5.62 9.32 29.70
CA ASN A 13 -6.76 9.33 30.62
C ASN A 13 -8.03 8.76 29.97
N THR A 14 -8.24 9.08 28.68
CA THR A 14 -9.32 8.51 27.86
C THR A 14 -9.18 6.99 27.76
N PHE A 15 -7.98 6.48 27.49
CA PHE A 15 -7.72 5.04 27.39
C PHE A 15 -7.89 4.29 28.71
N LEU A 16 -7.46 4.91 29.82
CA LEU A 16 -7.71 4.36 31.16
C LEU A 16 -9.21 4.23 31.43
N TRP A 17 -9.98 5.27 31.10
CA TRP A 17 -11.42 5.26 31.30
C TRP A 17 -12.11 4.24 30.38
N LEU A 18 -11.77 4.20 29.09
CA LEU A 18 -12.29 3.20 28.14
C LEU A 18 -12.00 1.78 28.59
N SER A 19 -10.80 1.52 29.13
CA SER A 19 -10.46 0.23 29.68
C SER A 19 -11.42 -0.17 30.81
N ASP A 20 -11.73 0.73 31.73
CA ASP A 20 -12.68 0.47 32.81
C ASP A 20 -14.08 0.16 32.28
N GLN A 21 -14.56 0.95 31.32
CA GLN A 21 -15.89 0.75 30.72
C GLN A 21 -16.01 -0.58 29.97
N VAL A 22 -14.98 -0.98 29.22
CA VAL A 22 -14.96 -2.29 28.52
C VAL A 22 -15.08 -3.46 29.48
N ASN A 23 -14.57 -3.35 30.72
CA ASN A 23 -14.69 -4.40 31.73
C ASN A 23 -16.07 -4.46 32.39
N LYS A 24 -16.87 -3.40 32.29
CA LYS A 24 -18.25 -3.34 32.78
C LYS A 24 -19.26 -3.92 31.78
N ILE A 25 -18.85 -4.19 30.54
CA ILE A 25 -19.70 -4.81 29.50
C ILE A 25 -19.96 -6.29 29.88
N PRO A 26 -21.23 -6.75 29.91
CA PRO A 26 -21.55 -8.15 30.13
C PRO A 26 -20.86 -9.07 29.13
N LYS A 27 -20.27 -10.18 29.58
CA LYS A 27 -19.52 -11.13 28.73
C LYS A 27 -20.30 -11.63 27.51
N GLU A 28 -21.62 -11.71 27.62
CA GLU A 28 -22.54 -12.13 26.55
C GLU A 28 -22.60 -11.12 25.38
N LYS A 29 -22.27 -9.85 25.64
CA LYS A 29 -22.19 -8.76 24.65
C LYS A 29 -20.74 -8.44 24.24
N THR A 30 -19.76 -9.11 24.81
CA THR A 30 -18.33 -8.87 24.52
C THR A 30 -17.85 -9.82 23.43
N ASN A 31 -17.34 -9.30 22.32
CA ASN A 31 -16.63 -10.11 21.32
C ASN A 31 -15.13 -10.26 21.67
N THR A 32 -14.43 -11.17 21.00
CA THR A 32 -13.01 -11.45 21.25
C THR A 32 -12.12 -10.21 21.09
N LYS A 33 -12.46 -9.29 20.18
CA LYS A 33 -11.72 -8.03 19.96
C LYS A 33 -11.92 -7.02 21.10
N LEU A 34 -13.14 -6.85 21.59
CA LEU A 34 -13.46 -6.01 22.76
C LEU A 34 -12.78 -6.54 24.03
N SER A 35 -12.78 -7.87 24.22
CA SER A 35 -12.16 -8.50 25.39
C SER A 35 -10.63 -8.32 25.43
N SER A 36 -9.96 -8.37 24.28
CA SER A 36 -8.53 -8.15 24.19
C SER A 36 -8.17 -6.67 24.35
N LEU A 37 -8.98 -5.77 23.80
CA LEU A 37 -8.81 -4.31 23.91
C LEU A 37 -8.70 -3.85 25.37
N GLY A 38 -9.58 -4.32 26.26
CA GLY A 38 -9.55 -3.97 27.67
C GLY A 38 -8.21 -4.27 28.33
N GLY A 39 -7.62 -5.43 28.01
CA GLY A 39 -6.29 -5.83 28.49
C GLY A 39 -5.16 -4.97 27.92
N TRP A 40 -5.18 -4.70 26.61
CA TRP A 40 -4.17 -3.88 25.94
C TRP A 40 -4.18 -2.42 26.43
N LEU A 41 -5.36 -1.80 26.60
CA LEU A 41 -5.51 -0.44 27.12
C LEU A 41 -4.89 -0.30 28.53
N ARG A 42 -5.02 -1.31 29.40
CA ARG A 42 -4.36 -1.32 30.71
C ARG A 42 -2.85 -1.39 30.60
N ILE A 43 -2.34 -2.28 29.73
CA ILE A 43 -0.90 -2.45 29.52
C ILE A 43 -0.27 -1.12 29.07
N PHE A 44 -0.91 -0.43 28.13
CA PHE A 44 -0.42 0.88 27.68
C PHE A 44 -0.55 1.96 28.72
N ALA A 45 -1.70 2.07 29.40
CA ALA A 45 -1.82 3.07 30.46
C ALA A 45 -0.74 2.88 31.54
N LYS A 46 -0.43 1.64 31.90
CA LYS A 46 0.66 1.32 32.84
C LYS A 46 2.03 1.69 32.27
N LYS A 47 2.33 1.30 31.03
CA LYS A 47 3.61 1.62 30.37
C LYS A 47 3.78 3.10 30.02
N SER A 48 2.68 3.83 29.83
CA SER A 48 2.69 5.26 29.49
C SER A 48 3.30 6.13 30.58
N LEU A 49 3.26 5.66 31.84
CA LEU A 49 3.92 6.30 32.98
C LEU A 49 5.44 6.15 32.93
N GLU A 50 5.95 5.15 32.20
CA GLU A 50 7.38 4.83 32.05
C GLU A 50 7.99 5.52 30.80
N ILE A 51 7.17 6.25 30.01
CA ILE A 51 7.62 6.96 28.81
C ILE A 51 8.44 8.19 29.20
N SER A 52 9.58 8.37 28.53
CA SER A 52 10.46 9.53 28.71
C SER A 52 9.76 10.83 28.30
N ASP A 53 10.19 11.98 28.83
CA ASP A 53 9.63 13.27 28.41
C ASP A 53 9.91 13.61 26.93
N ALA A 54 10.95 13.00 26.34
CA ALA A 54 11.21 13.08 24.89
C ALA A 54 10.19 12.25 24.09
N GLY A 55 9.87 11.04 24.56
CA GLY A 55 8.82 10.20 24.00
C GLY A 55 7.44 10.86 24.10
N LYS A 56 7.12 11.47 25.25
CA LYS A 56 5.87 12.25 25.42
C LYS A 56 5.79 13.42 24.43
N ARG A 57 6.87 14.18 24.21
CA ARG A 57 6.93 15.25 23.20
C ARG A 57 6.67 14.75 21.78
N ARG A 58 7.26 13.61 21.41
CA ARG A 58 7.08 13.01 20.07
C ARG A 58 5.64 12.55 19.86
N ILE A 59 5.02 11.97 20.88
CA ILE A 59 3.63 11.53 20.83
C ILE A 59 2.67 12.74 20.79
N GLU A 60 2.97 13.81 21.52
CA GLU A 60 2.15 15.05 21.55
C GLU A 60 1.99 15.69 20.16
N HIS A 61 2.97 15.54 19.27
CA HIS A 61 2.95 16.12 17.92
C HIS A 61 2.68 15.08 16.83
N ALA A 62 2.28 13.86 17.20
CA ALA A 62 1.98 12.80 16.25
C ALA A 62 0.61 13.05 15.60
N PRO A 63 0.52 13.25 14.28
CA PRO A 63 -0.77 13.46 13.59
C PRO A 63 -1.75 12.31 13.82
N SER A 64 -1.21 11.09 14.00
CA SER A 64 -1.99 9.91 14.31
C SER A 64 -2.73 9.99 15.65
N LEU A 65 -2.24 10.73 16.66
CA LEU A 65 -2.90 10.82 17.96
C LEU A 65 -4.16 11.69 17.91
N GLU A 66 -4.10 12.82 17.21
CA GLU A 66 -5.25 13.70 16.99
C GLU A 66 -6.34 12.98 16.19
N ASP A 67 -5.95 12.24 15.14
CA ASP A 67 -6.87 11.43 14.34
C ASP A 67 -7.56 10.33 15.16
N ILE A 68 -6.84 9.68 16.08
CA ILE A 68 -7.43 8.68 17.01
C ILE A 68 -8.45 9.34 17.94
N LEU A 69 -8.07 10.47 18.57
CA LEU A 69 -8.95 11.19 19.50
C LEU A 69 -10.21 11.66 18.78
N LEU A 70 -10.08 12.14 17.54
CA LEU A 70 -11.20 12.53 16.69
C LEU A 70 -12.09 11.34 16.30
N GLN A 71 -11.52 10.17 16.00
CA GLN A 71 -12.30 8.96 15.70
C GLN A 71 -13.06 8.46 16.93
N LEU A 72 -12.42 8.44 18.10
CA LEU A 72 -13.05 8.09 19.37
C LEU A 72 -14.16 9.07 19.73
N GLU A 73 -13.89 10.36 19.55
CA GLU A 73 -14.86 11.43 19.76
C GLU A 73 -16.07 11.28 18.85
N THR A 74 -15.84 11.01 17.56
CA THR A 74 -16.91 10.78 16.59
C THR A 74 -17.76 9.55 16.95
N ALA A 75 -17.11 8.47 17.36
CA ALA A 75 -17.80 7.25 17.77
C ALA A 75 -18.68 7.48 19.01
N LEU A 76 -18.17 8.19 20.01
CA LEU A 76 -18.91 8.51 21.23
C LEU A 76 -20.00 9.56 20.97
N SER A 77 -19.76 10.53 20.08
CA SER A 77 -20.70 11.62 19.76
C SER A 77 -21.93 11.16 18.97
N SER A 78 -21.93 9.94 18.43
CA SER A 78 -23.05 9.35 17.71
C SER A 78 -24.18 8.81 18.60
N LEU A 79 -24.05 8.92 19.93
CA LEU A 79 -24.97 8.34 20.91
C LEU A 79 -26.06 9.33 21.33
N PRO A 80 -27.32 8.90 21.47
CA PRO A 80 -28.36 9.73 22.07
C PRO A 80 -28.06 9.90 23.57
N LEU A 81 -27.74 11.13 23.99
CA LEU A 81 -27.75 11.48 25.41
C LEU A 81 -29.20 11.30 25.93
N PRO A 82 -29.41 10.70 27.11
CA PRO A 82 -30.76 10.50 27.63
C PRO A 82 -31.46 11.85 27.87
N ASP A 83 -32.55 12.09 27.13
CA ASP A 83 -33.49 13.14 27.44
C ASP A 83 -34.14 12.85 28.80
N SER A 84 -34.16 13.87 29.67
CA SER A 84 -34.76 13.82 31.00
C SER A 84 -36.23 13.41 30.94
N GLY A 85 -36.53 12.15 31.29
CA GLY A 85 -37.86 11.57 31.14
C GLY A 85 -38.35 10.82 32.38
N ALA A 86 -38.18 11.37 33.58
CA ALA A 86 -38.87 10.83 34.77
C ALA A 86 -40.37 11.18 34.73
N LYS A 87 -41.18 10.32 34.13
CA LYS A 87 -42.61 10.17 34.47
C LYS A 87 -42.78 8.94 35.36
N HIS A 88 -42.69 9.13 36.68
CA HIS A 88 -43.71 8.69 37.66
C HIS A 88 -43.20 8.80 39.11
N ALA A 89 -44.13 9.26 39.97
CA ALA A 89 -44.22 9.12 41.42
C ALA A 89 -43.52 10.16 42.31
N ALA A 90 -44.35 11.07 42.80
CA ALA A 90 -44.14 12.01 43.89
C ALA A 90 -43.90 11.32 45.24
N LYS A 91 -43.01 11.90 46.07
CA LYS A 91 -43.34 12.45 47.41
C LYS A 91 -42.08 12.97 48.13
N HIS A 92 -42.28 14.11 48.79
CA HIS A 92 -41.45 14.81 49.78
C HIS A 92 -40.45 15.89 49.29
N ASN A 93 -40.92 17.13 49.52
CA ASN A 93 -40.18 18.39 49.63
C ASN A 93 -38.97 18.29 50.56
N THR A 94 -37.84 18.87 50.17
CA THR A 94 -37.27 20.08 50.80
C THR A 94 -36.03 20.58 50.04
N THR A 95 -36.17 21.73 49.39
CA THR A 95 -35.19 22.83 49.24
C THR A 95 -33.68 22.50 49.19
N SER A 96 -33.11 22.42 47.99
CA SER A 96 -32.00 23.30 47.59
C SER A 96 -31.96 23.40 46.06
N ALA A 97 -32.01 24.64 45.54
CA ALA A 97 -31.96 24.90 44.11
C ALA A 97 -30.56 24.56 43.55
N PHE A 98 -30.47 23.52 42.71
CA PHE A 98 -29.36 23.37 41.78
C PHE A 98 -29.93 23.26 40.36
N SER A 99 -29.66 24.32 39.61
CA SER A 99 -30.04 24.52 38.21
C SER A 99 -29.48 23.40 37.34
N THR A 100 -30.35 22.52 36.86
CA THR A 100 -30.13 21.65 35.70
C THR A 100 -29.68 22.50 34.51
N ARG A 101 -28.37 22.56 34.24
CA ARG A 101 -27.82 23.10 33.00
C ARG A 101 -27.11 21.99 32.24
N ARG A 102 -27.53 21.87 30.98
CA ARG A 102 -27.05 21.01 29.90
C ARG A 102 -25.54 20.79 29.95
N LEU A 103 -25.09 19.56 29.66
CA LEU A 103 -23.71 19.33 29.24
C LEU A 103 -23.38 20.31 28.09
N PRO A 104 -22.25 21.03 28.14
CA PRO A 104 -21.86 21.93 27.07
C PRO A 104 -21.68 21.16 25.75
N VAL A 105 -21.88 21.85 24.62
CA VAL A 105 -21.69 21.34 23.24
C VAL A 105 -20.18 21.25 22.94
N THR A 106 -19.45 20.58 23.82
CA THR A 106 -18.02 20.26 23.71
C THR A 106 -17.87 18.76 23.42
N PRO A 107 -16.77 18.36 22.77
CA PRO A 107 -16.41 16.96 22.59
C PRO A 107 -16.61 16.12 23.87
N ILE A 108 -17.16 14.91 23.76
CA ILE A 108 -17.39 13.96 24.85
C ILE A 108 -16.09 13.66 25.60
N LEU A 109 -14.96 13.57 24.92
CA LEU A 109 -13.65 13.39 25.53
C LEU A 109 -13.26 14.57 26.43
N ASP A 110 -13.61 15.80 26.03
CA ASP A 110 -13.41 17.00 26.85
C ASP A 110 -14.34 17.02 28.06
N ASN A 111 -15.58 16.56 27.90
CA ASN A 111 -16.55 16.44 29.00
C ASN A 111 -16.11 15.39 30.03
N ILE A 112 -15.55 14.26 29.60
CA ILE A 112 -14.97 13.24 30.50
C ILE A 112 -13.76 13.81 31.25
N ALA A 113 -12.85 14.50 30.55
CA ALA A 113 -11.68 15.11 31.14
C ALA A 113 -12.03 16.24 32.14
N LEU A 114 -13.09 17.00 31.87
CA LEU A 114 -13.60 18.04 32.76
C LEU A 114 -14.27 17.45 34.00
N ALA A 115 -15.20 16.49 33.82
CA ALA A 115 -15.92 15.87 34.93
C ALA A 115 -14.97 15.18 35.92
N ARG A 116 -13.88 14.58 35.42
CA ARG A 116 -12.84 13.97 36.26
C ARG A 116 -12.08 15.00 37.08
N ARG A 117 -11.65 16.11 36.46
CA ARG A 117 -11.00 17.23 37.17
C ARG A 117 -11.90 17.85 38.24
N GLU A 118 -13.19 17.98 37.96
CA GLU A 118 -14.17 18.46 38.94
C GLU A 118 -14.35 17.46 40.10
N ALA A 119 -14.39 16.16 39.81
CA ALA A 119 -14.54 15.10 40.82
C ALA A 119 -13.30 14.94 41.73
N GLU A 120 -12.10 15.09 41.18
CA GLU A 120 -10.82 15.04 41.89
C GLU A 120 -10.65 16.21 42.88
N ASN A 121 -11.29 17.35 42.61
CA ASN A 121 -11.35 18.51 43.51
C ASN A 121 -12.52 18.44 44.51
N ASP A 122 -12.98 17.23 44.84
CA ASP A 122 -14.14 16.94 45.70
C ASP A 122 -15.48 17.59 45.29
N GLY A 123 -15.59 18.05 44.04
CA GLY A 123 -16.82 18.60 43.49
C GLY A 123 -17.91 17.54 43.35
N GLN A 124 -19.00 17.70 44.11
CA GLN A 124 -20.14 16.77 44.10
C GLN A 124 -20.83 16.72 42.72
N GLU A 125 -20.80 17.82 41.98
CA GLU A 125 -21.32 17.94 40.61
C GLU A 125 -20.48 17.14 39.59
N GLY A 126 -19.15 17.19 39.70
CA GLY A 126 -18.24 16.40 38.87
C GLY A 126 -18.40 14.89 39.13
N LYS A 127 -18.55 14.48 40.40
CA LYS A 127 -18.83 13.09 40.78
C LYS A 127 -20.14 12.57 40.19
N GLN A 128 -21.20 13.40 40.17
CA GLN A 128 -22.48 13.04 39.57
C GLN A 128 -22.42 12.94 38.04
N ARG A 129 -21.73 13.86 37.37
CA ARG A 129 -21.52 13.82 35.90
C ARG A 129 -20.73 12.59 35.48
N LEU A 130 -19.66 12.26 36.21
CA LEU A 130 -18.83 11.10 35.93
C LEU A 130 -19.64 9.80 36.07
N SER A 131 -20.42 9.66 37.15
CA SER A 131 -21.30 8.50 37.34
C SER A 131 -22.29 8.31 36.19
N ALA A 132 -22.94 9.39 35.74
CA ALA A 132 -23.89 9.32 34.62
C ALA A 132 -23.23 8.91 33.29
N LEU A 133 -21.99 9.36 33.05
CA LEU A 133 -21.21 8.96 31.87
C LEU A 133 -20.75 7.49 31.96
N GLU A 134 -20.37 7.02 33.14
CA GLU A 134 -19.99 5.63 33.39
C GLU A 134 -21.16 4.64 33.23
N ASP A 135 -22.39 5.06 33.52
CA ASP A 135 -23.57 4.21 33.36
C ASP A 135 -23.98 4.03 31.89
N LEU A 136 -23.68 5.00 31.02
CA LEU A 136 -24.06 5.00 29.59
C LEU A 136 -23.00 4.37 28.68
N ALA A 137 -21.73 4.48 29.04
CA ALA A 137 -20.60 4.13 28.18
C ALA A 137 -20.49 2.63 27.81
N PRO A 138 -20.77 1.66 28.71
CA PRO A 138 -20.62 0.23 28.36
C PRO A 138 -21.58 -0.20 27.24
N SER A 139 -22.84 0.22 27.27
CA SER A 139 -23.82 -0.10 26.22
C SER A 139 -23.44 0.57 24.90
N ALA A 140 -23.05 1.84 24.97
CA ALA A 140 -22.57 2.61 23.83
C ALA A 140 -21.37 1.98 23.10
N LEU A 141 -20.34 1.57 23.86
CA LEU A 141 -19.15 0.92 23.29
C LEU A 141 -19.46 -0.46 22.69
N SER A 142 -20.52 -1.13 23.15
CA SER A 142 -20.96 -2.41 22.59
C SER A 142 -21.76 -2.28 21.29
N GLU A 143 -22.42 -1.13 21.07
CA GLU A 143 -23.31 -0.89 19.93
C GLU A 143 -22.65 -0.01 18.84
N ALA A 144 -21.63 0.78 19.18
CA ALA A 144 -20.90 1.59 18.23
C ALA A 144 -20.02 0.74 17.29
N ASN A 145 -20.07 1.02 15.97
CA ASN A 145 -19.20 0.41 14.97
C ASN A 145 -17.78 1.02 15.02
N ILE A 146 -17.12 0.86 16.17
CA ILE A 146 -15.79 1.39 16.43
C ILE A 146 -14.78 0.55 15.64
N ASP A 147 -13.94 1.21 14.84
CA ASP A 147 -12.81 0.55 14.18
C ASP A 147 -11.71 0.25 15.21
N PHE A 148 -11.88 -0.89 15.88
CA PHE A 148 -10.93 -1.36 16.88
C PHE A 148 -9.55 -1.69 16.28
N ASP A 149 -9.46 -1.96 14.97
CA ASP A 149 -8.20 -2.26 14.30
C ASP A 149 -7.38 -0.97 14.09
N ALA A 150 -8.04 0.17 13.82
CA ALA A 150 -7.41 1.50 13.80
C ALA A 150 -6.88 1.93 15.17
N ILE A 151 -7.67 1.74 16.24
CA ILE A 151 -7.24 2.00 17.63
C ILE A 151 -6.02 1.12 17.98
N PHE A 152 -6.04 -0.15 17.56
CA PHE A 152 -4.94 -1.10 17.79
C PHE A 152 -3.66 -0.74 17.01
N LEU A 153 -3.79 -0.30 15.76
CA LEU A 153 -2.66 0.15 14.94
C LEU A 153 -1.98 1.37 15.55
N ALA A 154 -2.78 2.31 16.01
CA ALA A 154 -2.29 3.56 16.55
C ALA A 154 -1.69 3.39 17.96
N PHE A 155 -2.22 2.43 18.74
CA PHE A 155 -1.60 1.91 19.95
C PHE A 155 -0.23 1.26 19.66
N GLY A 156 -0.15 0.45 18.60
CA GLY A 156 1.10 -0.16 18.15
C GLY A 156 2.17 0.88 17.83
N TYR A 157 1.76 2.00 17.21
CA TYR A 157 2.64 3.13 16.92
C TYR A 157 3.16 3.81 18.20
N CYS A 158 2.30 4.16 19.15
CA CYS A 158 2.71 4.81 20.40
C CYS A 158 3.55 3.87 21.30
N SER A 159 3.21 2.58 21.32
CA SER A 159 3.98 1.56 22.05
C SER A 159 5.37 1.32 21.45
N LYS A 160 5.52 1.51 20.14
CA LYS A 160 6.81 1.40 19.43
C LYS A 160 7.74 2.56 19.77
N ILE A 161 7.23 3.79 19.85
CA ILE A 161 8.00 4.95 20.33
C ILE A 161 8.49 4.72 21.77
N SER A 162 7.63 4.18 22.64
CA SER A 162 8.01 3.79 24.01
C SER A 162 9.08 2.68 24.05
N TYR A 163 9.04 1.74 23.11
CA TYR A 163 10.00 0.64 23.02
C TYR A 163 11.36 1.08 22.46
N GLU A 164 11.37 2.00 21.49
CA GLU A 164 12.57 2.62 20.93
C GLU A 164 13.32 3.45 22.00
N ASP A 165 12.61 4.24 22.81
CA ASP A 165 13.20 4.95 23.96
C ASP A 165 13.80 3.99 25.02
N HIS A 166 13.16 2.84 25.26
CA HIS A 166 13.69 1.81 26.17
C HIS A 166 14.93 1.09 25.65
N LEU A 167 15.15 1.07 24.33
CA LEU A 167 16.38 0.55 23.71
C LEU A 167 17.50 1.58 23.81
N GLU A 168 17.22 2.86 23.54
CA GLU A 168 18.19 3.95 23.70
C GLU A 168 18.65 4.13 25.16
N LEU A 169 17.77 3.90 26.15
CA LEU A 169 18.13 3.91 27.58
C LEU A 169 18.94 2.68 28.02
N LYS A 170 18.96 1.59 27.24
CA LYS A 170 19.74 0.37 27.53
C LYS A 170 21.11 0.35 26.85
N GLU A 171 21.32 1.20 25.86
CA GLU A 171 22.61 1.39 25.20
C GLU A 171 23.44 2.47 25.92
N THR A 172 23.87 2.17 27.15
CA THR A 172 25.02 2.86 27.77
C THR A 172 26.31 2.08 27.51
N PRO A 173 27.39 2.67 26.97
CA PRO A 173 28.63 1.96 26.63
C PRO A 173 29.53 1.65 27.84
N VAL A 174 30.34 0.59 27.70
CA VAL A 174 31.52 0.24 28.53
C VAL A 174 32.54 1.40 28.52
N PRO A 175 33.24 1.69 29.64
CA PRO A 175 34.03 2.91 29.79
C PRO A 175 35.41 2.80 29.14
N ASP A 176 35.90 3.91 28.56
CA ASP A 176 37.32 4.12 28.24
C ASP A 176 37.79 5.44 28.91
N PRO A 177 38.97 5.48 29.55
CA PRO A 177 39.32 6.51 30.51
C PRO A 177 40.01 7.72 29.86
N SER A 178 39.97 8.83 30.60
CA SER A 178 40.75 10.07 30.44
C SER A 178 40.43 10.93 29.21
N SER A 179 39.57 11.95 29.41
CA SER A 179 39.93 13.40 29.43
C SER A 179 40.14 14.00 28.03
N GLU A 180 39.57 15.13 27.60
CA GLU A 180 39.11 16.33 28.29
C GLU A 180 38.30 17.20 27.28
N HIS A 181 37.47 18.10 27.80
CA HIS A 181 36.57 19.02 27.09
C HIS A 181 37.22 19.92 26.01
N ARG A 182 36.48 20.23 24.92
CA ARG A 182 35.91 21.57 24.61
C ARG A 182 35.48 21.70 23.13
N GLY A 183 34.26 22.24 22.97
CA GLY A 183 33.90 23.19 21.90
C GLY A 183 33.24 22.62 20.65
N LEU A 184 32.02 23.07 20.34
CA LEU A 184 31.62 23.75 19.09
C LEU A 184 30.09 23.71 18.88
N ASP A 185 29.37 24.53 19.67
CA ASP A 185 28.03 25.04 19.34
C ASP A 185 28.21 26.48 18.81
N SER A 186 28.43 26.69 17.51
CA SER A 186 28.36 28.05 16.93
C SER A 186 28.16 28.18 15.41
N GLU A 187 28.02 27.12 14.62
CA GLU A 187 27.98 27.26 13.14
C GLU A 187 26.71 26.76 12.44
N LEU A 188 25.72 26.19 13.15
CA LEU A 188 24.45 25.76 12.54
C LEU A 188 23.33 26.82 12.55
N ASP A 189 23.52 27.93 13.26
CA ASP A 189 22.50 28.97 13.47
C ASP A 189 22.35 30.01 12.34
N GLN A 190 23.14 29.94 11.25
CA GLN A 190 23.10 30.95 10.18
C GLN A 190 22.41 30.55 8.87
N PHE A 191 22.04 29.29 8.67
CA PHE A 191 21.38 28.86 7.42
C PHE A 191 19.84 28.84 7.49
N GLU A 192 19.26 28.75 8.69
CA GLU A 192 17.80 28.67 8.89
C GLU A 192 17.07 30.03 8.84
N GLN A 193 17.78 31.17 8.97
CA GLN A 193 17.11 32.47 9.11
C GLN A 193 16.73 33.20 7.81
N ALA A 194 17.03 32.70 6.61
CA ALA A 194 16.85 33.49 5.38
C ALA A 194 15.80 33.00 4.37
N ALA A 195 15.23 31.80 4.49
CA ALA A 195 14.32 31.28 3.45
C ALA A 195 12.84 31.14 3.88
N LEU A 196 12.52 31.32 5.16
CA LEU A 196 11.15 31.52 5.62
C LEU A 196 10.82 33.02 5.62
N SER A 197 10.12 33.49 4.59
CA SER A 197 9.18 34.62 4.72
C SER A 197 8.06 34.54 3.66
N PRO A 198 6.77 34.54 4.07
CA PRO A 198 5.61 34.32 3.20
C PRO A 198 4.93 35.64 2.78
N THR A 199 4.19 35.67 1.67
CA THR A 199 3.07 36.63 1.50
C THR A 199 1.89 36.12 0.63
N SER A 200 0.71 36.14 1.29
CA SER A 200 -0.67 36.46 0.82
C SER A 200 -1.53 35.52 -0.07
N ARG A 201 -2.69 35.14 0.52
CA ARG A 201 -4.00 34.67 -0.04
C ARG A 201 -4.83 35.84 -0.65
N PRO A 202 -6.07 35.67 -1.17
CA PRO A 202 -6.71 34.60 -1.97
C PRO A 202 -7.56 35.14 -3.17
N ARG A 203 -8.11 34.26 -4.04
CA ARG A 203 -9.40 34.47 -4.74
C ARG A 203 -10.15 33.13 -4.94
N SER A 204 -11.43 33.14 -4.62
CA SER A 204 -12.46 32.15 -5.02
C SER A 204 -13.65 32.94 -5.60
N PRO A 205 -14.69 32.35 -6.23
CA PRO A 205 -14.88 30.96 -6.70
C PRO A 205 -15.41 30.88 -8.16
N THR A 206 -15.33 29.69 -8.78
CA THR A 206 -16.37 29.25 -9.73
C THR A 206 -16.69 27.79 -9.41
N GLN A 207 -17.91 27.55 -8.92
CA GLN A 207 -18.48 26.21 -8.75
C GLN A 207 -18.60 25.54 -10.11
N VAL A 208 -17.97 24.38 -10.27
CA VAL A 208 -18.35 23.38 -11.26
C VAL A 208 -18.94 22.23 -10.46
N THR A 209 -20.27 22.13 -10.46
CA THR A 209 -21.00 20.95 -10.02
C THR A 209 -20.65 19.81 -10.96
N ILE A 210 -19.87 18.85 -10.48
CA ILE A 210 -19.74 17.54 -11.11
C ILE A 210 -20.95 16.75 -10.62
N ASP A 211 -21.84 16.37 -11.53
CA ASP A 211 -22.91 15.41 -11.23
C ASP A 211 -22.27 14.15 -10.65
N GLU A 212 -22.48 13.92 -9.36
CA GLU A 212 -22.14 12.68 -8.68
C GLU A 212 -23.00 11.57 -9.29
N THR A 213 -22.45 10.91 -10.30
CA THR A 213 -22.99 9.61 -10.72
C THR A 213 -22.78 8.65 -9.55
N PRO A 214 -23.84 7.97 -9.07
CA PRO A 214 -23.73 7.06 -7.93
C PRO A 214 -22.67 6.02 -8.22
N ILE A 215 -21.63 5.96 -7.37
CA ILE A 215 -20.65 4.88 -7.37
C ILE A 215 -21.45 3.60 -7.11
N PRO A 216 -21.50 2.63 -8.04
CA PRO A 216 -22.25 1.41 -7.81
C PRO A 216 -21.66 0.68 -6.61
N ALA A 217 -22.50 0.38 -5.62
CA ALA A 217 -22.17 -0.53 -4.56
C ALA A 217 -21.85 -1.90 -5.18
N VAL A 218 -20.63 -2.39 -4.93
CA VAL A 218 -20.11 -3.70 -5.35
C VAL A 218 -19.75 -3.81 -6.84
N MET A 219 -18.46 -3.70 -7.17
CA MET A 219 -17.93 -4.15 -8.47
C MET A 219 -18.04 -5.68 -8.57
N GLU A 220 -18.66 -6.18 -9.64
CA GLU A 220 -18.66 -7.60 -10.02
C GLU A 220 -17.25 -8.23 -9.90
N PRO A 221 -17.14 -9.54 -9.56
CA PRO A 221 -15.88 -10.21 -9.22
C PRO A 221 -14.73 -10.07 -10.22
N ASP A 222 -15.01 -9.70 -11.48
CA ASP A 222 -14.00 -9.54 -12.53
C ASP A 222 -14.03 -8.18 -13.26
N ALA A 223 -14.72 -7.17 -12.74
CA ALA A 223 -14.86 -5.89 -13.44
C ALA A 223 -13.50 -5.20 -13.72
N TRP A 224 -12.51 -5.38 -12.84
CA TRP A 224 -11.15 -4.85 -13.02
C TRP A 224 -10.44 -5.52 -14.21
N LEU A 225 -10.42 -6.86 -14.25
CA LEU A 225 -9.82 -7.64 -15.33
C LEU A 225 -10.55 -7.42 -16.65
N LYS A 226 -11.90 -7.35 -16.62
CA LYS A 226 -12.71 -7.01 -17.78
C LYS A 226 -12.35 -5.63 -18.34
N GLY A 227 -12.18 -4.63 -17.47
CA GLY A 227 -11.73 -3.29 -17.86
C GLY A 227 -10.37 -3.32 -18.59
N MET A 228 -9.42 -4.08 -18.06
CA MET A 228 -8.12 -4.30 -18.71
C MET A 228 -8.23 -4.99 -20.07
N THR A 229 -9.01 -6.07 -20.16
CA THR A 229 -9.18 -6.80 -21.43
C THR A 229 -9.85 -5.91 -22.49
N MET A 230 -10.85 -5.11 -22.11
CA MET A 230 -11.52 -4.18 -23.02
C MET A 230 -10.59 -3.07 -23.49
N LEU A 231 -9.78 -2.51 -22.59
CA LEU A 231 -8.74 -1.54 -22.93
C LEU A 231 -7.75 -2.14 -23.94
N SER A 232 -7.23 -3.33 -23.65
CA SER A 232 -6.27 -4.01 -24.51
C SER A 232 -6.81 -4.24 -25.93
N LEU A 233 -8.05 -4.70 -26.05
CA LEU A 233 -8.70 -4.91 -27.35
C LEU A 233 -8.93 -3.60 -28.10
N THR A 234 -9.26 -2.52 -27.39
CA THR A 234 -9.44 -1.18 -27.97
C THR A 234 -8.13 -0.66 -28.55
N LEU A 235 -7.03 -0.76 -27.80
CA LEU A 235 -5.69 -0.34 -28.24
C LEU A 235 -5.21 -1.15 -29.45
N GLN A 236 -5.37 -2.47 -29.42
CA GLN A 236 -5.05 -3.35 -30.55
C GLN A 236 -5.80 -2.97 -31.82
N ASN A 237 -7.10 -2.67 -31.70
CA ASN A 237 -7.90 -2.29 -32.86
C ASN A 237 -7.47 -0.94 -33.44
N LYS A 238 -7.05 0.02 -32.59
CA LYS A 238 -6.45 1.27 -33.07
C LYS A 238 -5.11 1.02 -33.75
N ALA A 239 -4.20 0.26 -33.11
CA ALA A 239 -2.86 -0.01 -33.63
C ALA A 239 -2.85 -0.79 -34.95
N LYS A 240 -3.84 -1.66 -35.23
CA LYS A 240 -3.99 -2.36 -36.52
C LYS A 240 -4.09 -1.45 -37.73
N SER A 241 -4.51 -0.20 -37.53
CA SER A 241 -4.59 0.80 -38.61
C SER A 241 -3.21 1.33 -39.03
N VAL A 242 -2.18 1.07 -38.22
CA VAL A 242 -0.80 1.48 -38.46
C VAL A 242 -0.06 0.36 -39.21
N PRO A 243 0.48 0.62 -40.42
CA PRO A 243 1.20 -0.40 -41.19
C PRO A 243 2.55 -0.74 -40.54
N ASN A 244 2.97 -2.00 -40.68
CA ASN A 244 4.30 -2.50 -40.29
C ASN A 244 4.65 -2.41 -38.79
N VAL A 245 3.66 -2.48 -37.89
CA VAL A 245 3.92 -2.56 -36.45
C VAL A 245 4.54 -3.91 -36.10
N ILE A 246 5.75 -3.88 -35.53
CA ILE A 246 6.41 -5.06 -34.97
C ILE A 246 5.82 -5.33 -33.58
N PRO A 247 5.40 -6.56 -33.26
CA PRO A 247 4.89 -6.88 -31.93
C PRO A 247 5.93 -6.63 -30.83
N TRP A 248 5.46 -6.08 -29.70
CA TRP A 248 6.24 -5.99 -28.47
C TRP A 248 6.55 -7.37 -27.91
N LYS A 249 7.65 -7.50 -27.16
CA LYS A 249 8.12 -8.80 -26.69
C LYS A 249 8.25 -8.84 -25.18
N ILE A 250 7.65 -9.86 -24.56
CA ILE A 250 7.74 -10.14 -23.12
C ILE A 250 8.43 -11.48 -22.88
N ALA A 251 9.37 -11.55 -21.94
CA ALA A 251 9.82 -12.81 -21.35
C ALA A 251 9.17 -13.03 -19.96
N ILE A 252 8.68 -14.25 -19.71
CA ILE A 252 8.24 -14.72 -18.40
C ILE A 252 9.21 -15.81 -17.93
N LEU A 253 9.86 -15.58 -16.78
CA LEU A 253 10.73 -16.56 -16.15
C LEU A 253 10.01 -17.13 -14.94
N ASP A 254 9.59 -18.40 -14.98
CA ASP A 254 8.84 -19.00 -13.87
C ASP A 254 8.94 -20.54 -13.84
N THR A 255 7.95 -21.24 -13.30
CA THR A 255 7.91 -22.71 -13.16
C THR A 255 7.51 -23.44 -14.42
N GLY A 256 7.01 -22.70 -15.41
CA GLY A 256 6.68 -23.20 -16.73
C GLY A 256 5.27 -22.87 -17.20
N TYR A 257 4.72 -23.67 -18.11
CA TYR A 257 3.27 -23.70 -18.33
C TYR A 257 2.75 -25.08 -18.77
N ASP A 258 1.49 -25.37 -18.44
CA ASP A 258 0.70 -26.49 -18.97
C ASP A 258 -0.14 -26.01 -20.17
N GLU A 259 0.24 -26.44 -21.38
CA GLU A 259 -0.45 -26.05 -22.63
C GLU A 259 -1.87 -26.63 -22.77
N SER A 260 -2.26 -27.58 -21.90
CA SER A 260 -3.57 -28.23 -21.96
C SER A 260 -4.70 -27.42 -21.32
N VAL A 261 -4.38 -26.33 -20.61
CA VAL A 261 -5.40 -25.52 -19.92
C VAL A 261 -6.19 -24.61 -20.88
N PRO A 262 -7.45 -24.26 -20.55
CA PRO A 262 -8.37 -23.56 -21.47
C PRO A 262 -7.85 -22.24 -22.06
N ALA A 263 -7.00 -21.49 -21.35
CA ALA A 263 -6.46 -20.22 -21.80
C ALA A 263 -5.65 -20.32 -23.10
N PHE A 264 -5.05 -21.49 -23.37
CA PHE A 264 -4.20 -21.75 -24.55
C PHE A 264 -4.98 -22.31 -25.74
N ALA A 265 -6.19 -22.84 -25.52
CA ALA A 265 -6.99 -23.47 -26.57
C ALA A 265 -7.35 -22.54 -27.75
N PRO A 266 -7.68 -21.25 -27.56
CA PRO A 266 -7.98 -20.37 -28.68
C PRO A 266 -6.73 -20.11 -29.55
N PRO A 267 -6.76 -20.37 -30.87
CA PRO A 267 -5.58 -20.24 -31.75
C PRO A 267 -4.91 -18.86 -31.73
N GLY A 268 -5.70 -17.79 -31.53
CA GLY A 268 -5.17 -16.42 -31.43
C GLY A 268 -4.47 -16.09 -30.10
N ARG A 269 -4.59 -16.94 -29.07
CA ARG A 269 -3.89 -16.76 -27.80
C ARG A 269 -2.56 -17.49 -27.80
N SER A 270 -2.55 -18.77 -28.15
CA SER A 270 -1.35 -19.61 -28.19
C SER A 270 -0.36 -19.16 -29.27
N SER A 271 -0.82 -18.60 -30.40
CA SER A 271 0.06 -18.06 -31.44
C SER A 271 0.94 -16.88 -31.00
N ARG A 272 0.63 -16.24 -29.87
CA ARG A 272 1.48 -15.21 -29.26
C ARG A 272 2.66 -15.80 -28.51
N ILE A 273 2.60 -17.06 -28.09
CA ILE A 273 3.74 -17.74 -27.46
C ILE A 273 4.68 -18.14 -28.59
N LYS A 274 5.83 -17.48 -28.67
CA LYS A 274 6.76 -17.66 -29.79
C LYS A 274 7.78 -18.74 -29.53
N GLU A 275 8.33 -18.76 -28.32
CA GLU A 275 9.32 -19.74 -27.94
C GLU A 275 9.20 -20.11 -26.46
N TRP A 276 9.66 -21.32 -26.17
CA TRP A 276 9.76 -21.90 -24.84
C TRP A 276 11.16 -22.49 -24.65
N LYS A 277 11.73 -22.32 -23.45
CA LYS A 277 12.95 -23.02 -23.05
C LYS A 277 12.82 -23.57 -21.62
N ASP A 278 13.21 -24.82 -21.44
CA ASP A 278 13.36 -25.43 -20.12
C ASP A 278 14.82 -25.43 -19.69
N LEU A 279 15.16 -24.60 -18.70
CA LEU A 279 16.49 -24.50 -18.11
C LEU A 279 16.62 -25.31 -16.81
N VAL A 280 15.61 -26.13 -16.49
CA VAL A 280 15.58 -27.00 -15.32
C VAL A 280 15.77 -28.45 -15.74
N GLY A 281 14.85 -28.98 -16.55
CA GLY A 281 14.82 -30.39 -16.96
C GLY A 281 15.19 -30.64 -18.42
N GLY A 282 15.39 -29.57 -19.21
CA GLY A 282 15.66 -29.69 -20.65
C GLY A 282 14.51 -30.27 -21.47
N SER A 283 13.27 -30.18 -20.98
CA SER A 283 12.09 -30.63 -21.71
C SER A 283 11.93 -29.89 -23.04
N SER A 284 11.66 -30.65 -24.12
CA SER A 284 11.32 -30.10 -25.43
C SER A 284 9.88 -29.60 -25.53
N HIS A 285 9.04 -29.93 -24.55
CA HIS A 285 7.62 -29.55 -24.49
C HIS A 285 7.36 -28.70 -23.24
N PRO A 286 6.35 -27.80 -23.28
CA PRO A 286 5.92 -27.05 -22.11
C PRO A 286 5.57 -27.98 -20.94
N VAL A 287 6.06 -27.62 -19.76
CA VAL A 287 5.81 -28.37 -18.53
C VAL A 287 5.72 -27.41 -17.34
N ASP A 288 4.73 -27.63 -16.48
CA ASP A 288 4.60 -26.94 -15.20
C ASP A 288 3.93 -27.88 -14.19
N THR A 289 4.71 -28.33 -13.22
CA THR A 289 4.26 -29.20 -12.12
C THR A 289 3.93 -28.42 -10.84
N ASP A 290 4.29 -27.14 -10.78
CA ASP A 290 3.99 -26.26 -9.65
C ASP A 290 2.67 -25.52 -9.85
N GLY A 291 2.46 -24.96 -11.04
CA GLY A 291 1.26 -24.25 -11.48
C GLY A 291 1.34 -22.73 -11.43
N HIS A 292 2.34 -22.16 -10.75
CA HIS A 292 2.52 -20.71 -10.67
C HIS A 292 2.74 -20.09 -12.06
N GLY A 293 3.62 -20.68 -12.87
CA GLY A 293 3.92 -20.18 -14.21
C GLY A 293 2.72 -20.28 -15.16
N THR A 294 1.97 -21.38 -15.11
CA THR A 294 0.72 -21.55 -15.86
C THR A 294 -0.29 -20.47 -15.51
N HIS A 295 -0.46 -20.19 -14.21
CA HIS A 295 -1.39 -19.16 -13.73
C HIS A 295 -1.06 -17.77 -14.27
N LEU A 296 0.21 -17.39 -14.19
CA LEU A 296 0.70 -16.09 -14.68
C LEU A 296 0.59 -15.96 -16.19
N LEU A 297 1.01 -16.97 -16.95
CA LEU A 297 0.93 -16.94 -18.41
C LEU A 297 -0.52 -16.93 -18.89
N ALA A 298 -1.38 -17.78 -18.31
CA ALA A 298 -2.80 -17.77 -18.61
C ALA A 298 -3.44 -16.41 -18.32
N LEU A 299 -3.07 -15.76 -17.21
CA LEU A 299 -3.57 -14.43 -16.85
C LEU A 299 -3.15 -13.39 -17.91
N LEU A 300 -1.89 -13.38 -18.32
CA LEU A 300 -1.41 -12.49 -19.39
C LEU A 300 -2.17 -12.72 -20.71
N LEU A 301 -2.48 -13.97 -21.03
CA LEU A 301 -3.26 -14.32 -22.22
C LEU A 301 -4.73 -13.89 -22.13
N GLN A 302 -5.34 -14.02 -20.95
CA GLN A 302 -6.72 -13.59 -20.65
C GLN A 302 -6.88 -12.06 -20.73
N LEU A 303 -5.88 -11.31 -20.26
CA LEU A 303 -5.78 -9.86 -20.41
C LEU A 303 -5.62 -9.40 -21.87
N ARG A 304 -5.46 -10.34 -22.81
CA ARG A 304 -5.24 -10.07 -24.24
C ARG A 304 -4.04 -9.14 -24.46
N CYS A 305 -2.99 -9.21 -23.64
CA CYS A 305 -1.81 -8.35 -23.79
C CYS A 305 -1.25 -8.38 -25.23
N PRO A 306 -1.08 -7.24 -25.93
CA PRO A 306 -0.66 -7.22 -27.33
C PRO A 306 0.87 -7.37 -27.46
N ALA A 307 1.36 -8.54 -27.09
CA ALA A 307 2.77 -8.88 -27.14
C ALA A 307 2.98 -10.31 -27.64
N ASP A 308 4.11 -10.51 -28.28
CA ASP A 308 4.76 -11.81 -28.42
C ASP A 308 5.37 -12.21 -27.08
N ILE A 309 5.12 -13.45 -26.67
CA ILE A 309 5.44 -13.97 -25.34
C ILE A 309 6.48 -15.07 -25.49
N TYR A 310 7.51 -14.98 -24.67
CA TYR A 310 8.61 -15.92 -24.57
C TYR A 310 8.64 -16.45 -23.14
N VAL A 311 8.82 -17.75 -22.97
CA VAL A 311 8.68 -18.37 -21.65
C VAL A 311 9.90 -19.23 -21.35
N ALA A 312 10.53 -18.97 -20.19
CA ALA A 312 11.63 -19.77 -19.68
C ALA A 312 11.22 -20.43 -18.37
N ARG A 313 11.31 -21.76 -18.31
CA ARG A 313 11.22 -22.49 -17.05
C ARG A 313 12.56 -22.44 -16.35
N VAL A 314 12.58 -21.81 -15.17
CA VAL A 314 13.79 -21.55 -14.38
C VAL A 314 13.74 -22.17 -12.98
N ALA A 315 12.59 -22.69 -12.58
CA ALA A 315 12.42 -23.45 -11.35
C ALA A 315 11.41 -24.58 -11.57
N GLU A 316 11.54 -25.68 -10.83
CA GLU A 316 10.48 -26.69 -10.77
C GLU A 316 9.39 -26.30 -9.76
N ASN A 317 9.76 -25.56 -8.71
CA ASN A 317 8.88 -25.19 -7.61
C ASN A 317 9.03 -23.69 -7.28
N SER A 318 7.92 -22.97 -7.22
CA SER A 318 7.89 -21.53 -6.99
C SER A 318 8.31 -21.12 -5.57
N ARG A 319 8.30 -22.04 -4.61
CA ARG A 319 8.63 -21.80 -3.20
C ARG A 319 10.09 -22.10 -2.86
N ILE A 320 10.80 -22.85 -3.71
CA ILE A 320 12.17 -23.31 -3.44
C ILE A 320 13.08 -22.93 -4.60
N LEU A 321 13.73 -21.77 -4.47
CA LEU A 321 14.73 -21.29 -5.42
C LEU A 321 16.15 -21.65 -4.93
N GLY A 322 16.56 -22.88 -5.18
CA GLY A 322 17.91 -23.38 -4.88
C GLY A 322 18.97 -22.89 -5.86
N GLU A 323 20.21 -23.37 -5.73
CA GLU A 323 21.29 -22.97 -6.64
C GLU A 323 21.06 -23.25 -8.13
N PRO A 324 20.46 -24.40 -8.53
CA PRO A 324 20.15 -24.63 -9.94
C PRO A 324 19.25 -23.53 -10.52
N ALA A 325 18.28 -23.03 -9.74
CA ALA A 325 17.39 -21.97 -10.17
C ALA A 325 18.15 -20.64 -10.37
N LYS A 326 19.15 -20.33 -9.54
CA LYS A 326 19.93 -19.08 -9.70
C LYS A 326 20.67 -19.03 -11.04
N SER A 327 21.32 -20.15 -11.40
CA SER A 327 22.01 -20.28 -12.70
C SER A 327 21.03 -20.26 -13.87
N ALA A 328 19.90 -20.96 -13.74
CA ALA A 328 18.85 -20.98 -14.76
C ALA A 328 18.23 -19.58 -14.98
N ILE A 329 17.95 -18.82 -13.91
CA ILE A 329 17.43 -17.45 -14.01
C ILE A 329 18.44 -16.54 -14.71
N ALA A 330 19.72 -16.58 -14.30
CA ALA A 330 20.75 -15.76 -14.93
C ALA A 330 20.87 -16.07 -16.43
N GLU A 331 20.78 -17.34 -16.82
CA GLU A 331 20.83 -17.73 -18.22
C GLU A 331 19.57 -17.34 -19.00
N ALA A 332 18.38 -17.53 -18.42
CA ALA A 332 17.13 -17.08 -19.03
C ALA A 332 17.11 -15.57 -19.28
N ILE A 333 17.71 -14.76 -18.40
CA ILE A 333 17.84 -13.30 -18.60
C ILE A 333 18.73 -13.01 -19.82
N ARG A 334 19.84 -13.74 -19.99
CA ARG A 334 20.71 -13.59 -21.18
C ARG A 334 19.99 -13.98 -22.46
N ILE A 335 19.28 -15.11 -22.46
CA ILE A 335 18.47 -15.58 -23.58
C ILE A 335 17.41 -14.52 -23.94
N ALA A 336 16.68 -14.02 -22.95
CA ALA A 336 15.65 -13.02 -23.13
C ALA A 336 16.20 -11.75 -23.81
N ALA A 337 17.36 -11.26 -23.36
CA ALA A 337 17.96 -10.06 -23.90
C ALA A 337 18.63 -10.25 -25.26
N LYS A 338 19.38 -11.34 -25.46
CA LYS A 338 20.28 -11.51 -26.62
C LYS A 338 19.65 -12.30 -27.76
N GLU A 339 18.92 -13.36 -27.44
CA GLU A 339 18.32 -14.26 -28.43
C GLU A 339 16.90 -13.81 -28.77
N TRP A 340 16.01 -13.77 -27.78
CA TRP A 340 14.61 -13.36 -27.96
C TRP A 340 14.47 -11.85 -28.21
N LYS A 341 15.46 -11.09 -27.73
CA LYS A 341 15.54 -9.62 -27.83
C LYS A 341 14.31 -8.93 -27.27
N VAL A 342 13.81 -9.42 -26.14
CA VAL A 342 12.58 -8.91 -25.54
C VAL A 342 12.68 -7.45 -25.10
N ASP A 343 11.53 -6.80 -24.95
CA ASP A 343 11.42 -5.42 -24.44
C ASP A 343 11.19 -5.41 -22.93
N PHE A 344 10.45 -6.40 -22.43
CA PHE A 344 10.11 -6.52 -21.00
C PHE A 344 10.37 -7.91 -20.47
N VAL A 345 10.82 -7.98 -19.22
CA VAL A 345 11.09 -9.24 -18.50
C VAL A 345 10.31 -9.25 -17.20
N SER A 346 9.47 -10.26 -16.99
CA SER A 346 8.74 -10.48 -15.75
C SER A 346 9.49 -11.49 -14.87
N LEU A 347 9.81 -11.07 -13.64
CA LEU A 347 10.49 -11.83 -12.58
C LEU A 347 9.55 -11.93 -11.36
N PRO A 348 8.50 -12.76 -11.43
CA PRO A 348 7.43 -12.85 -10.42
C PRO A 348 7.85 -13.63 -9.16
N PHE A 349 9.11 -13.52 -8.75
CA PHE A 349 9.72 -14.23 -7.63
C PHE A 349 10.79 -13.38 -6.95
N GLY A 350 11.37 -13.87 -5.85
CA GLY A 350 12.49 -13.19 -5.21
C GLY A 350 13.30 -14.06 -4.24
N PHE A 351 14.47 -13.54 -3.88
CA PHE A 351 15.43 -14.07 -2.93
C PHE A 351 15.55 -13.10 -1.74
N SER A 352 15.71 -13.63 -0.53
CA SER A 352 15.94 -12.80 0.66
C SER A 352 17.35 -12.21 0.73
N TYR A 353 18.21 -12.52 -0.24
CA TYR A 353 19.58 -12.05 -0.35
C TYR A 353 19.93 -11.76 -1.81
N PRO A 354 20.88 -10.86 -2.10
CA PRO A 354 21.35 -10.60 -3.46
C PRO A 354 21.99 -11.84 -4.10
N VAL A 355 21.73 -12.04 -5.41
CA VAL A 355 22.33 -13.12 -6.19
C VAL A 355 23.17 -12.53 -7.32
N GLU A 356 24.49 -12.68 -7.22
CA GLU A 356 25.43 -11.99 -8.10
C GLU A 356 25.31 -12.40 -9.58
N ALA A 357 25.09 -13.69 -9.86
CA ALA A 357 24.89 -14.17 -11.22
C ALA A 357 23.67 -13.51 -11.89
N ILE A 358 22.58 -13.31 -11.14
CA ILE A 358 21.36 -12.65 -11.63
C ILE A 358 21.59 -11.16 -11.79
N ARG A 359 22.26 -10.50 -10.82
CA ARG A 359 22.63 -9.09 -10.89
C ARG A 359 23.42 -8.79 -12.17
N ASN A 360 24.45 -9.60 -12.43
CA ASN A 360 25.31 -9.44 -13.61
C ASN A 360 24.56 -9.72 -14.90
N ALA A 361 23.69 -10.75 -14.93
CA ALA A 361 22.85 -11.01 -16.09
C ALA A 361 21.89 -9.84 -16.41
N ILE A 362 21.30 -9.20 -15.39
CA ILE A 362 20.45 -8.01 -15.56
C ILE A 362 21.28 -6.83 -16.09
N ALA A 363 22.46 -6.57 -15.52
CA ALA A 363 23.35 -5.49 -15.96
C ALA A 363 23.78 -5.69 -17.42
N ASP A 364 24.22 -6.90 -17.78
CA ASP A 364 24.60 -7.28 -19.16
C ASP A 364 23.43 -7.11 -20.13
N ALA A 365 22.22 -7.50 -19.73
CA ALA A 365 21.02 -7.34 -20.53
C ALA A 365 20.71 -5.87 -20.81
N VAL A 366 20.71 -5.03 -19.76
CA VAL A 366 20.49 -3.58 -19.89
C VAL A 366 21.55 -2.95 -20.80
N TYR A 367 22.82 -3.29 -20.60
CA TYR A 367 23.92 -2.78 -21.43
C TYR A 367 23.76 -3.19 -22.90
N SER A 368 23.56 -4.49 -23.17
CA SER A 368 23.46 -5.02 -24.54
C SER A 368 22.23 -4.51 -25.31
N LYS A 369 21.18 -4.11 -24.59
CA LYS A 369 19.96 -3.51 -25.17
C LYS A 369 19.99 -1.98 -25.20
N GLY A 370 21.12 -1.35 -24.85
CA GLY A 370 21.25 0.11 -24.82
C GLY A 370 20.22 0.78 -23.91
N GLY A 371 19.91 0.14 -22.77
CA GLY A 371 18.89 0.58 -21.82
C GLY A 371 17.44 0.24 -22.20
N ALA A 372 17.16 -0.13 -23.46
CA ALA A 372 15.80 -0.41 -23.96
C ALA A 372 15.31 -1.83 -23.61
N ILE A 373 15.33 -2.14 -22.32
CA ILE A 373 14.74 -3.33 -21.70
C ILE A 373 14.39 -3.00 -20.25
N THR A 374 13.21 -3.41 -19.78
CA THR A 374 12.79 -3.23 -18.38
C THR A 374 12.46 -4.54 -17.70
N PHE A 375 12.94 -4.70 -16.46
CA PHE A 375 12.64 -5.83 -15.61
C PHE A 375 11.56 -5.44 -14.58
N PHE A 376 10.52 -6.25 -14.45
CA PHE A 376 9.53 -6.14 -13.38
C PHE A 376 9.76 -7.27 -12.38
N ALA A 377 9.82 -6.97 -11.09
CA ALA A 377 10.04 -7.99 -10.08
C ALA A 377 9.07 -7.87 -8.89
N ALA A 378 8.66 -9.02 -8.36
CA ALA A 378 7.75 -9.08 -7.22
C ALA A 378 8.45 -8.60 -5.92
N ALA A 379 7.85 -7.64 -5.22
CA ALA A 379 8.49 -7.00 -4.06
C ALA A 379 8.73 -7.97 -2.88
N ASN A 380 7.65 -8.49 -2.27
CA ASN A 380 7.64 -9.52 -1.22
C ASN A 380 6.19 -9.82 -0.83
N ASN A 381 5.92 -11.01 -0.29
CA ASN A 381 4.61 -11.44 0.21
C ASN A 381 4.56 -11.65 1.74
N LYS A 382 5.50 -11.07 2.49
CA LYS A 382 5.63 -11.19 3.95
C LYS A 382 5.32 -9.89 4.70
N GLY A 383 4.83 -8.86 4.00
CA GLY A 383 4.60 -7.53 4.53
C GLY A 383 5.82 -6.99 5.27
N PHE A 384 5.60 -6.33 6.40
CA PHE A 384 6.66 -5.73 7.23
C PHE A 384 7.57 -6.74 7.96
N ASN A 385 7.30 -8.05 7.85
CA ASN A 385 8.16 -9.07 8.47
C ASN A 385 9.46 -9.34 7.69
N SER A 386 9.63 -8.72 6.52
CA SER A 386 10.90 -8.73 5.79
C SER A 386 10.93 -7.64 4.73
N ASN A 387 12.14 -7.19 4.41
CA ASN A 387 12.37 -6.18 3.38
C ASN A 387 11.98 -6.68 1.99
N GLU A 388 11.97 -5.76 1.03
CA GLU A 388 11.86 -6.07 -0.39
C GLU A 388 12.93 -7.09 -0.81
N MET A 389 12.53 -8.08 -1.60
CA MET A 389 13.38 -9.20 -2.01
C MET A 389 14.17 -8.84 -3.28
N PHE A 390 15.33 -9.45 -3.44
CA PHE A 390 16.08 -9.39 -4.70
C PHE A 390 15.37 -10.25 -5.76
N PRO A 391 15.19 -9.82 -7.03
CA PRO A 391 15.79 -8.65 -7.65
C PRO A 391 14.96 -7.37 -7.56
N ALA A 392 13.77 -7.37 -6.95
CA ALA A 392 12.96 -6.15 -6.81
C ALA A 392 13.71 -5.03 -6.07
N SER A 393 14.50 -5.38 -5.07
CA SER A 393 15.35 -4.44 -4.30
C SER A 393 16.61 -3.96 -5.05
N LEU A 394 16.82 -4.33 -6.31
CA LEU A 394 18.04 -4.01 -7.06
C LEU A 394 18.11 -2.54 -7.51
N GLY A 395 16.99 -1.82 -7.52
CA GLY A 395 16.95 -0.41 -7.91
C GLY A 395 17.00 -0.21 -9.43
N ALA A 396 17.98 0.56 -9.93
CA ALA A 396 17.94 1.21 -11.25
C ALA A 396 17.61 0.36 -12.50
N PRO A 397 17.85 -0.98 -12.57
CA PRO A 397 17.37 -1.75 -13.73
C PRO A 397 16.00 -2.42 -13.53
N VAL A 398 15.42 -2.37 -12.33
CA VAL A 398 14.21 -3.13 -11.96
C VAL A 398 13.10 -2.21 -11.47
N ILE A 399 11.87 -2.48 -11.92
CA ILE A 399 10.65 -1.92 -11.35
C ILE A 399 10.14 -2.92 -10.30
N SER A 400 10.21 -2.54 -9.03
CA SER A 400 9.59 -3.30 -7.95
C SER A 400 8.07 -3.14 -7.97
N VAL A 401 7.35 -4.26 -7.93
CA VAL A 401 5.89 -4.31 -8.02
C VAL A 401 5.28 -4.90 -6.75
N ARG A 402 4.32 -4.16 -6.19
CA ARG A 402 3.50 -4.51 -5.02
C ARG A 402 2.10 -4.93 -5.44
N ALA A 403 1.39 -5.67 -4.59
CA ALA A 403 -0.01 -6.03 -4.88
C ALA A 403 -1.00 -5.11 -4.17
N THR A 404 -2.04 -4.75 -4.92
CA THR A 404 -3.22 -4.07 -4.43
C THR A 404 -4.44 -4.96 -4.60
N ASN A 405 -5.48 -4.70 -3.82
CA ASN A 405 -6.81 -5.24 -4.11
C ASN A 405 -7.48 -4.47 -5.26
N ARG A 406 -8.67 -4.91 -5.69
CA ARG A 406 -9.42 -4.32 -6.81
C ARG A 406 -9.79 -2.84 -6.64
N TYR A 407 -9.74 -2.32 -5.42
CA TYR A 407 -10.02 -0.92 -5.10
C TYR A 407 -8.75 -0.05 -5.07
N GLY A 408 -7.57 -0.64 -5.34
CA GLY A 408 -6.29 0.05 -5.34
C GLY A 408 -5.64 0.20 -3.96
N ALA A 409 -6.20 -0.42 -2.92
CA ALA A 409 -5.56 -0.42 -1.61
C ALA A 409 -4.38 -1.39 -1.59
N PHE A 410 -3.23 -0.92 -1.10
CA PHE A 410 -2.04 -1.74 -0.92
C PHE A 410 -2.24 -2.69 0.26
N GLU A 411 -2.30 -3.99 -0.03
CA GLU A 411 -2.50 -5.01 0.98
C GLU A 411 -1.22 -5.20 1.81
N LEU A 412 -1.34 -5.14 3.14
CA LEU A 412 -0.18 -5.15 4.05
C LEU A 412 0.76 -6.34 3.82
N LYS A 413 0.19 -7.51 3.53
CA LYS A 413 0.94 -8.74 3.24
C LYS A 413 1.84 -8.61 1.99
N TYR A 414 1.43 -7.78 1.02
CA TYR A 414 2.05 -7.64 -0.30
C TYR A 414 2.71 -6.27 -0.50
N ASN A 415 2.96 -5.57 0.61
CA ASN A 415 3.55 -4.24 0.63
C ASN A 415 4.69 -4.20 1.68
N PRO A 416 5.89 -4.73 1.35
CA PRO A 416 7.04 -4.66 2.25
C PRO A 416 7.51 -3.20 2.45
N PRO A 417 8.34 -2.95 3.49
CA PRO A 417 8.90 -1.63 3.75
C PRO A 417 9.64 -1.06 2.54
N LEU A 418 9.63 0.25 2.41
CA LEU A 418 10.37 0.96 1.37
C LEU A 418 11.86 0.93 1.72
N CYS A 419 12.69 0.43 0.80
CA CYS A 419 14.14 0.35 0.97
C CYS A 419 14.89 1.52 0.30
N SER A 420 14.18 2.44 -0.36
CA SER A 420 14.75 3.61 -1.03
C SER A 420 13.75 4.77 -1.05
N ASP A 421 14.23 5.95 -1.49
CA ASP A 421 13.39 7.12 -1.67
C ASP A 421 12.62 7.17 -2.98
N GLU A 422 12.76 6.14 -3.82
CA GLU A 422 12.01 6.07 -5.08
C GLU A 422 10.54 5.73 -4.86
N ALA A 423 9.71 6.21 -5.79
CA ALA A 423 8.33 5.79 -5.87
C ALA A 423 8.21 4.29 -6.16
N VAL A 424 7.17 3.68 -5.62
CA VAL A 424 6.85 2.26 -5.83
C VAL A 424 5.47 2.09 -6.43
N PHE A 425 5.30 1.02 -7.20
CA PHE A 425 4.07 0.80 -7.96
C PHE A 425 3.33 -0.41 -7.45
N GLY A 426 2.00 -0.28 -7.35
CA GLY A 426 1.10 -1.37 -7.04
C GLY A 426 0.01 -1.48 -8.08
N THR A 427 -0.37 -2.70 -8.45
CA THR A 427 -1.53 -2.97 -9.31
C THR A 427 -2.28 -4.18 -8.77
N LEU A 428 -3.37 -4.59 -9.41
CA LEU A 428 -4.18 -5.71 -8.93
C LEU A 428 -3.29 -6.95 -8.74
N GLY A 429 -3.36 -7.57 -7.56
CA GLY A 429 -2.67 -8.83 -7.30
C GLY A 429 -3.29 -9.63 -6.18
N VAL A 430 -4.55 -9.34 -5.81
CA VAL A 430 -5.29 -10.03 -4.75
C VAL A 430 -6.58 -10.60 -5.34
N ASP A 431 -6.83 -11.87 -5.04
CA ASP A 431 -7.99 -12.67 -5.43
C ASP A 431 -8.19 -12.68 -6.95
N VAL A 432 -7.10 -12.97 -7.67
CA VAL A 432 -7.08 -13.02 -9.13
C VAL A 432 -7.22 -14.46 -9.60
N VAL A 433 -8.30 -14.72 -10.32
CA VAL A 433 -8.60 -16.03 -10.89
C VAL A 433 -7.91 -16.19 -12.24
N SER A 434 -7.19 -17.29 -12.43
CA SER A 434 -6.61 -17.71 -13.70
C SER A 434 -6.49 -19.24 -13.74
N ASP A 435 -6.11 -19.79 -14.88
CA ASP A 435 -5.99 -21.24 -15.06
C ASP A 435 -4.84 -21.81 -14.22
N TRP A 436 -4.96 -23.08 -13.86
CA TRP A 436 -3.96 -23.85 -13.12
C TRP A 436 -3.77 -25.20 -13.83
N PRO A 437 -2.60 -25.87 -13.72
CA PRO A 437 -2.42 -27.19 -14.33
C PRO A 437 -3.48 -28.19 -13.88
N GLY A 438 -3.90 -29.03 -14.82
CA GLY A 438 -5.05 -29.92 -14.66
C GLY A 438 -6.31 -29.39 -15.34
N LYS A 439 -6.97 -30.23 -16.13
CA LYS A 439 -8.09 -29.84 -17.00
C LYS A 439 -9.21 -29.13 -16.24
N GLY A 440 -9.48 -27.87 -16.63
CA GLY A 440 -10.64 -27.10 -16.15
C GLY A 440 -10.49 -26.52 -14.74
N VAL A 441 -9.29 -26.51 -14.16
CA VAL A 441 -9.05 -25.95 -12.83
C VAL A 441 -8.66 -24.48 -12.96
N ALA A 442 -9.57 -23.58 -12.58
CA ALA A 442 -9.23 -22.20 -12.31
C ALA A 442 -8.87 -22.04 -10.83
N ARG A 443 -7.88 -21.20 -10.52
CA ARG A 443 -7.43 -20.94 -9.14
C ARG A 443 -7.37 -19.44 -8.88
N SER A 444 -7.91 -19.03 -7.73
CA SER A 444 -7.69 -17.69 -7.18
C SER A 444 -6.33 -17.62 -6.49
N MET A 445 -5.50 -16.65 -6.89
CA MET A 445 -4.18 -16.41 -6.32
C MET A 445 -4.01 -14.94 -5.91
N SER A 446 -3.20 -14.74 -4.87
CA SER A 446 -2.90 -13.42 -4.31
C SER A 446 -1.41 -13.30 -4.02
N GLY A 447 -0.75 -12.27 -4.57
CA GLY A 447 0.68 -12.03 -4.39
C GLY A 447 1.23 -10.95 -5.30
N CYS A 448 2.42 -10.44 -4.94
CA CYS A 448 3.18 -9.54 -5.79
C CYS A 448 3.54 -10.18 -7.14
N SER A 449 3.65 -11.51 -7.23
CA SER A 449 3.86 -12.23 -8.49
C SER A 449 2.76 -11.96 -9.52
N ILE A 450 1.50 -11.94 -9.06
CA ILE A 450 0.33 -11.61 -9.88
C ILE A 450 0.38 -10.15 -10.33
N ALA A 451 0.71 -9.24 -9.41
CA ALA A 451 0.83 -7.82 -9.74
C ALA A 451 1.95 -7.56 -10.75
N THR A 452 3.08 -8.29 -10.67
CA THR A 452 4.22 -8.17 -11.60
C THR A 452 3.82 -8.47 -13.04
N ILE A 453 3.05 -9.54 -13.28
CA ILE A 453 2.63 -9.88 -14.65
C ILE A 453 1.62 -8.86 -15.20
N ILE A 454 0.74 -8.34 -14.35
CA ILE A 454 -0.22 -7.29 -14.73
C ILE A 454 0.51 -5.97 -15.02
N ALA A 455 1.49 -5.58 -14.21
CA ALA A 455 2.31 -4.38 -14.45
C ALA A 455 3.07 -4.48 -15.78
N THR A 456 3.63 -5.64 -16.08
CA THR A 456 4.28 -5.90 -17.39
C THR A 456 3.29 -5.69 -18.54
N ALA A 457 2.06 -6.18 -18.42
CA ALA A 457 1.01 -5.98 -19.42
C ALA A 457 0.62 -4.51 -19.59
N ILE A 458 0.55 -3.75 -18.49
CA ILE A 458 0.25 -2.31 -18.52
C ILE A 458 1.33 -1.55 -19.31
N ALA A 459 2.61 -1.87 -19.11
CA ALA A 459 3.70 -1.24 -19.86
C ALA A 459 3.59 -1.48 -21.38
N VAL A 460 3.22 -2.70 -21.79
CA VAL A 460 2.94 -3.00 -23.21
C VAL A 460 1.73 -2.21 -23.72
N MET A 461 0.65 -2.08 -22.95
CA MET A 461 -0.52 -1.30 -23.38
C MET A 461 -0.17 0.18 -23.60
N LEU A 462 0.73 0.75 -22.80
CA LEU A 462 1.20 2.12 -23.02
C LEU A 462 1.99 2.25 -24.32
N LEU A 463 2.85 1.28 -24.65
CA LEU A 463 3.53 1.24 -25.94
C LEU A 463 2.56 1.07 -27.11
N GLU A 464 1.53 0.23 -26.96
CA GLU A 464 0.50 0.03 -27.97
C GLU A 464 -0.29 1.32 -28.22
N TYR A 465 -0.58 2.09 -27.17
CA TYR A 465 -1.16 3.41 -27.29
C TYR A 465 -0.27 4.38 -28.07
N ALA A 466 1.03 4.41 -27.76
CA ALA A 466 1.97 5.28 -28.46
C ALA A 466 2.10 4.92 -29.95
N VAL A 467 2.11 3.62 -30.28
CA VAL A 467 2.09 3.15 -31.67
C VAL A 467 0.82 3.56 -32.40
N ALA A 468 -0.33 3.49 -31.73
CA ALA A 468 -1.60 3.96 -32.30
C ALA A 468 -1.63 5.48 -32.55
N ASN A 469 -0.68 6.24 -32.00
CA ASN A 469 -0.57 7.70 -32.12
C ASN A 469 0.80 8.12 -32.72
N PRO A 470 1.12 7.70 -33.96
CA PRO A 470 2.45 7.87 -34.55
C PRO A 470 2.82 9.33 -34.88
N LYS A 471 1.86 10.26 -34.79
CA LYS A 471 2.12 11.70 -34.95
C LYS A 471 2.71 12.33 -33.68
N ASP A 472 2.45 11.71 -32.53
CA ASP A 472 2.80 12.25 -31.21
C ASP A 472 3.99 11.52 -30.58
N PHE A 473 4.26 10.28 -31.01
CA PHE A 473 5.35 9.46 -30.51
C PHE A 473 6.28 9.03 -31.65
N THR A 474 7.55 9.38 -31.51
CA THR A 474 8.63 8.99 -32.43
C THR A 474 9.15 7.59 -32.12
N SER A 475 9.94 7.02 -33.04
CA SER A 475 10.68 5.77 -32.77
C SER A 475 11.62 5.88 -31.57
N GLU A 476 12.14 7.08 -31.30
CA GLU A 476 12.96 7.35 -30.13
C GLU A 476 12.13 7.36 -28.85
N ASP A 477 10.93 7.95 -28.86
CA ASP A 477 10.01 7.85 -27.72
C ASP A 477 9.67 6.39 -27.40
N LEU A 478 9.41 5.57 -28.41
CA LEU A 478 9.18 4.12 -28.24
C LEU A 478 10.43 3.39 -27.70
N ARG A 479 11.65 3.86 -27.99
CA ARG A 479 12.88 3.36 -27.36
C ARG A 479 12.91 3.74 -25.88
N LEU A 480 12.66 5.01 -25.56
CA LEU A 480 12.67 5.52 -24.18
C LEU A 480 11.60 4.86 -23.31
N MET A 481 10.40 4.61 -23.84
CA MET A 481 9.30 3.94 -23.14
C MET A 481 9.63 2.50 -22.72
N ARG A 482 10.64 1.87 -23.32
CA ARG A 482 11.12 0.52 -22.96
C ARG A 482 12.24 0.52 -21.93
N THR A 483 12.82 1.68 -21.64
CA THR A 483 13.82 1.79 -20.56
C THR A 483 13.13 1.81 -19.21
N ARG A 484 13.84 1.37 -18.16
CA ARG A 484 13.31 1.42 -16.78
C ARG A 484 12.83 2.83 -16.44
N ARG A 485 13.61 3.84 -16.81
CA ARG A 485 13.28 5.25 -16.53
C ARG A 485 12.02 5.70 -17.27
N GLY A 486 11.84 5.31 -18.53
CA GLY A 486 10.61 5.63 -19.27
C GLY A 486 9.38 4.98 -18.64
N VAL A 487 9.46 3.67 -18.34
CA VAL A 487 8.39 2.96 -17.64
C VAL A 487 8.06 3.61 -16.30
N PHE A 488 9.09 3.95 -15.51
CA PHE A 488 8.93 4.59 -14.20
C PHE A 488 8.18 5.93 -14.29
N GLU A 489 8.58 6.81 -15.21
CA GLU A 489 7.94 8.11 -15.37
C GLU A 489 6.50 7.99 -15.90
N MET A 490 6.26 7.05 -16.83
CA MET A 490 4.92 6.75 -17.32
C MET A 490 4.01 6.18 -16.21
N PHE A 491 4.51 5.25 -15.38
CA PHE A 491 3.73 4.68 -14.29
C PHE A 491 3.41 5.72 -13.22
N LYS A 492 4.34 6.64 -12.91
CA LYS A 492 4.05 7.79 -12.04
C LYS A 492 2.98 8.70 -12.63
N GLU A 493 2.97 8.88 -13.94
CA GLU A 493 2.01 9.73 -14.63
C GLU A 493 0.60 9.12 -14.62
N ILE A 494 0.48 7.84 -14.96
CA ILE A 494 -0.83 7.17 -15.04
C ILE A 494 -1.36 6.70 -13.68
N GLY A 495 -0.48 6.58 -12.68
CA GLY A 495 -0.82 6.06 -11.37
C GLY A 495 -1.45 7.10 -10.45
N ILE A 496 -2.34 6.64 -9.57
CA ILE A 496 -2.91 7.46 -8.50
C ILE A 496 -1.96 7.41 -7.29
N HIS A 497 -1.57 8.57 -6.76
CA HIS A 497 -0.74 8.64 -5.57
C HIS A 497 -1.52 8.16 -4.33
N ALA A 498 -1.08 7.05 -3.75
CA ALA A 498 -1.71 6.36 -2.62
C ALA A 498 -1.01 6.65 -1.27
N GLY A 499 -0.23 7.75 -1.20
CA GLY A 499 0.53 8.13 -0.02
C GLY A 499 1.83 7.33 0.16
N ASP A 500 2.78 7.88 0.92
CA ASP A 500 4.09 7.26 1.17
C ASP A 500 4.78 6.78 -0.12
N ARG A 501 4.83 7.66 -1.14
CA ARG A 501 5.49 7.41 -2.44
C ARG A 501 4.93 6.20 -3.23
N ARG A 502 3.77 5.67 -2.84
CA ARG A 502 3.10 4.57 -3.53
C ARG A 502 2.19 5.09 -4.64
N TYR A 503 2.20 4.43 -5.79
CA TYR A 503 1.33 4.72 -6.92
C TYR A 503 0.51 3.49 -7.28
N TYR A 504 -0.81 3.61 -7.22
CA TYR A 504 -1.72 2.60 -7.73
C TYR A 504 -1.88 2.75 -9.24
N VAL A 505 -1.49 1.71 -9.98
CA VAL A 505 -1.48 1.68 -11.44
C VAL A 505 -2.66 0.85 -11.95
N ALA A 506 -3.69 1.55 -12.42
CA ALA A 506 -4.84 0.97 -13.13
C ALA A 506 -5.09 1.78 -14.41
N PRO A 507 -4.65 1.30 -15.58
CA PRO A 507 -4.55 2.13 -16.78
C PRO A 507 -5.91 2.61 -17.28
N PHE A 508 -6.99 1.85 -17.08
CA PHE A 508 -8.33 2.26 -17.49
C PHE A 508 -8.82 3.56 -16.81
N ILE A 509 -8.22 3.98 -15.69
CA ILE A 509 -8.50 5.29 -15.09
C ILE A 509 -7.92 6.39 -15.97
N PHE A 510 -6.66 6.22 -16.39
CA PHE A 510 -5.98 7.14 -17.31
C PHE A 510 -6.66 7.17 -18.69
N PHE A 511 -7.06 6.03 -19.23
CA PHE A 511 -7.71 5.92 -20.55
C PHE A 511 -9.18 6.40 -20.59
N LYS A 512 -9.74 6.86 -19.46
CA LYS A 512 -11.02 7.60 -19.45
C LYS A 512 -10.86 9.09 -19.81
N LEU A 513 -9.64 9.62 -19.78
CA LEU A 513 -9.33 11.00 -20.17
C LEU A 513 -9.50 11.17 -21.69
N SER A 514 -9.56 12.41 -22.20
CA SER A 514 -9.51 12.63 -23.65
C SER A 514 -8.15 12.24 -24.23
N GLU A 515 -8.12 11.85 -25.50
CA GLU A 515 -6.89 11.39 -26.19
C GLU A 515 -5.79 12.47 -26.18
N ASP A 516 -6.14 13.75 -26.38
CA ASP A 516 -5.20 14.86 -26.27
C ASP A 516 -4.54 14.95 -24.88
N VAL A 517 -5.32 14.74 -23.81
CA VAL A 517 -4.80 14.75 -22.44
C VAL A 517 -3.94 13.51 -22.19
N GLN A 518 -4.35 12.34 -22.67
CA GLN A 518 -3.57 11.11 -22.56
C GLN A 518 -2.19 11.30 -23.21
N THR A 519 -2.16 11.77 -24.46
CA THR A 519 -0.94 12.05 -25.21
C THR A 519 -0.07 13.09 -24.51
N ALA A 520 -0.63 14.25 -24.14
CA ALA A 520 0.12 15.32 -23.48
C ALA A 520 0.78 14.85 -22.17
N ARG A 521 0.08 14.04 -21.38
CA ARG A 521 0.61 13.50 -20.12
C ARG A 521 1.75 12.51 -20.36
N LEU A 522 1.62 11.58 -21.30
CA LEU A 522 2.69 10.63 -21.62
C LEU A 522 3.91 11.32 -22.26
N VAL A 523 3.69 12.29 -23.14
CA VAL A 523 4.77 13.14 -23.68
C VAL A 523 5.44 13.91 -22.54
N SER A 524 4.70 14.48 -21.60
CA SER A 524 5.27 15.14 -20.42
C SER A 524 6.03 14.17 -19.50
N ALA A 525 5.60 12.91 -19.39
CA ALA A 525 6.30 11.88 -18.65
C ALA A 525 7.65 11.56 -19.29
N LEU A 526 7.68 11.39 -20.62
CA LEU A 526 8.91 11.11 -21.35
C LEU A 526 9.87 12.31 -21.37
N ALA A 527 9.37 13.56 -21.29
CA ALA A 527 10.23 14.74 -21.15
C ALA A 527 11.06 14.74 -19.84
N ARG A 528 10.66 13.95 -18.83
CA ARG A 528 11.42 13.73 -17.59
C ARG A 528 12.50 12.65 -17.73
N HIS A 529 12.64 12.04 -18.92
CA HIS A 529 13.70 11.10 -19.25
C HIS A 529 15.00 11.84 -19.60
N PRO A 530 16.15 11.51 -18.98
CA PRO A 530 17.41 12.24 -19.21
C PRO A 530 17.89 12.28 -20.67
N GLU A 531 17.63 11.20 -21.42
CA GLU A 531 18.03 11.07 -22.83
C GLU A 531 17.12 11.83 -23.82
N ARG A 532 16.00 12.42 -23.39
CA ARG A 532 15.05 13.11 -24.28
C ARG A 532 15.30 14.62 -24.43
N ARG A 533 16.52 15.07 -24.12
CA ARG A 533 16.89 16.49 -24.13
C ARG A 533 17.29 17.01 -25.50
#